data_AF-A0A3C1KM41-F1
#
_entry.id   AF-A0A3C1KM41-F1
#
_cell.length_a   1.000
_cell.length_b   1.000
_cell.length_c   1.000
_cell.angle_alpha   90.00
_cell.angle_beta   90.00
_cell.angle_gamma   90.00
#
_symmetry.space_group_name_H-M   'P 1'
#
loop_
_entity.id
_entity.type
_entity.pdbx_description
1 polymer ?
#
loop_
_entity_poly.entity_id
_entity_poly.type
_entity_poly.pdbx_seq_one_letter_code
_entity_poly.pdbx_strand_id
1 'polypeptide(L)'
;MVSGHFELPEGQVLLIESRPTRAKYQALQITDLWFASLEYANGTSSYTRSQSVLADDGAYYHVVAAADPGYPNWLSTGGLRRGTLLLRYDGVEGDLPESQWPNARLVASEDLPDEIPGFHALTAEQRGAQLRERRKHIQRRFSR
;
A
#
# COMPACT_ATOMS: atom_id res chain seq x y z
N MET A 1 0.03 -14.50 7.42
CA MET A 1 0.11 -13.82 6.10
C MET A 1 -1.30 -13.79 5.54
N VAL A 2 -1.70 -12.67 4.95
CA VAL A 2 -2.99 -12.52 4.26
C VAL A 2 -2.71 -12.28 2.79
N SER A 3 -3.45 -12.94 1.90
CA SER A 3 -3.35 -12.74 0.46
C SER A 3 -4.75 -12.64 -0.16
N GLY A 4 -4.80 -12.01 -1.32
CA GLY A 4 -6.04 -11.83 -2.07
C GLY A 4 -5.76 -11.47 -3.52
N HIS A 5 -6.83 -11.37 -4.29
CA HIS A 5 -6.80 -10.85 -5.66
C HIS A 5 -7.55 -9.54 -5.68
N PHE A 6 -7.17 -8.64 -6.60
CA PHE A 6 -7.90 -7.41 -6.83
C PHE A 6 -8.35 -7.33 -8.29
N GLU A 7 -9.48 -6.67 -8.50
CA GLU A 7 -9.95 -6.20 -9.79
C GLU A 7 -10.43 -4.75 -9.60
N LEU A 8 -9.97 -3.85 -10.47
CA LEU A 8 -10.28 -2.43 -10.41
C LEU A 8 -11.21 -2.06 -11.58
N PRO A 9 -12.51 -1.84 -11.28
CA PRO A 9 -13.42 -1.15 -12.19
C PRO A 9 -12.90 0.25 -12.54
N GLU A 10 -13.47 0.86 -13.58
CA GLU A 10 -13.09 2.22 -13.95
C GLU A 10 -13.57 3.20 -12.88
N GLY A 11 -12.73 4.18 -12.54
CA GLY A 11 -13.01 5.14 -11.46
C GLY A 11 -12.91 4.58 -10.04
N GLN A 12 -12.68 3.26 -9.87
CA GLN A 12 -12.58 2.64 -8.55
C GLN A 12 -11.14 2.32 -8.16
N VAL A 13 -10.92 2.33 -6.86
CA VAL A 13 -9.66 1.93 -6.21
C VAL A 13 -9.95 0.88 -5.15
N LEU A 14 -8.97 0.03 -4.86
CA LEU A 14 -9.07 -0.88 -3.72
C LEU A 14 -8.41 -0.21 -2.52
N LEU A 15 -9.22 0.08 -1.50
CA LEU A 15 -8.77 0.60 -0.22
C LEU A 15 -8.55 -0.56 0.76
N ILE A 16 -7.33 -0.69 1.26
CA ILE A 16 -6.94 -1.74 2.21
C ILE A 16 -6.66 -1.06 3.55
N GLU A 17 -7.43 -1.41 4.57
CA GLU A 17 -7.19 -0.99 5.94
C GLU A 17 -6.47 -2.10 6.70
N SER A 18 -5.40 -1.75 7.42
CA SER A 18 -4.75 -2.65 8.37
C SER A 18 -4.24 -1.88 9.58
N ARG A 19 -4.21 -2.53 10.75
CA ARG A 19 -3.68 -1.93 11.98
C ARG A 19 -2.19 -2.25 12.13
N PRO A 20 -1.39 -1.36 12.75
CA PRO A 20 -0.09 -1.73 13.26
C PRO A 20 -0.20 -2.88 14.25
N THR A 21 0.69 -3.86 14.15
CA THR A 21 0.79 -4.94 15.14
C THR A 21 2.09 -4.86 15.92
N ARG A 22 2.24 -5.74 16.92
CA ARG A 22 3.51 -5.92 17.64
C ARG A 22 4.58 -6.64 16.82
N ALA A 23 4.26 -7.06 15.59
CA ALA A 23 5.22 -7.70 14.70
C ALA A 23 6.43 -6.81 14.43
N LYS A 24 7.61 -7.42 14.34
CA LYS A 24 8.86 -6.73 13.97
C LYS A 24 8.84 -6.28 12.52
N TYR A 25 8.06 -6.97 11.68
CA TYR A 25 7.86 -6.62 10.29
C TYR A 25 6.38 -6.66 9.93
N GLN A 26 5.94 -5.65 9.19
CA GLN A 26 4.64 -5.60 8.53
C GLN A 26 4.85 -4.93 7.18
N ALA A 27 4.31 -5.51 6.11
CA ALA A 27 4.40 -4.93 4.78
C ALA A 27 3.26 -5.40 3.88
N LEU A 28 2.83 -4.51 2.99
CA LEU A 28 1.87 -4.80 1.93
C LEU A 28 2.59 -4.71 0.57
N GLN A 29 2.34 -5.68 -0.29
CA GLN A 29 2.86 -5.73 -1.65
C GLN A 29 1.74 -6.10 -2.62
N ILE A 30 1.75 -5.50 -3.80
CA ILE A 30 0.96 -5.94 -4.95
C ILE A 30 1.85 -6.57 -6.02
N THR A 31 1.30 -7.53 -6.73
CA THR A 31 1.95 -8.27 -7.82
C THR A 31 0.99 -8.42 -9.00
N ASP A 32 1.51 -8.89 -10.13
CA ASP A 32 0.64 -9.42 -11.19
C ASP A 32 -0.03 -10.74 -10.75
N LEU A 33 -0.86 -11.32 -11.63
CA LEU A 33 -1.58 -12.58 -11.37
C LEU A 33 -0.67 -13.81 -11.24
N TRP A 34 0.60 -13.70 -11.63
CA TRP A 34 1.62 -14.74 -11.56
C TRP A 34 2.58 -14.51 -10.38
N PHE A 35 2.21 -13.63 -9.44
CA PHE A 35 3.01 -13.26 -8.28
C PHE A 35 4.36 -12.60 -8.62
N ALA A 36 4.52 -12.07 -9.83
CA ALA A 36 5.69 -11.26 -10.18
C ALA A 36 5.57 -9.87 -9.57
N SER A 37 6.66 -9.41 -8.95
CA SER A 37 6.71 -8.08 -8.34
C SER A 37 6.53 -7.00 -9.40
N LEU A 38 5.62 -6.05 -9.15
CA LEU A 38 5.51 -4.85 -9.98
C LEU A 38 6.66 -3.89 -9.70
N GLU A 39 6.83 -2.88 -10.55
CA GLU A 39 7.93 -1.90 -10.50
C GLU A 39 8.11 -1.29 -9.10
N TYR A 40 9.15 -1.75 -8.40
CA TYR A 40 9.40 -1.44 -7.00
C TYR A 40 10.53 -0.43 -6.78
N ALA A 41 11.39 -0.23 -7.78
CA ALA A 41 12.56 0.65 -7.71
C ALA A 41 12.20 2.11 -8.02
N ASN A 42 11.29 2.31 -8.96
CA ASN A 42 10.82 3.61 -9.42
C ASN A 42 9.32 3.84 -9.17
N GLY A 43 8.60 2.78 -8.81
CA GLY A 43 7.18 2.81 -8.48
C GLY A 43 6.94 2.47 -7.01
N THR A 44 5.67 2.49 -6.62
CA THR A 44 5.20 2.23 -5.26
C THR A 44 4.44 0.90 -5.18
N SER A 45 5.00 -0.20 -5.66
CA SER A 45 4.30 -1.51 -5.63
C SER A 45 4.27 -2.21 -4.26
N SER A 46 4.91 -1.61 -3.24
CA SER A 46 4.92 -2.15 -1.88
C SER A 46 5.26 -1.08 -0.84
N TYR A 47 4.80 -1.28 0.39
CA TYR A 47 5.18 -0.50 1.56
C TYR A 47 5.47 -1.40 2.75
N THR A 48 6.56 -1.13 3.45
CA THR A 48 6.75 -1.60 4.83
C THR A 48 6.07 -0.67 5.82
N ARG A 49 5.97 -1.11 7.08
CA ARG A 49 5.53 -0.27 8.21
C ARG A 49 6.30 1.05 8.29
N SER A 50 7.61 1.01 8.12
CA SER A 50 8.48 2.20 8.20
C SER A 50 8.29 3.18 7.04
N GLN A 51 7.66 2.77 5.94
CA GLN A 51 7.36 3.62 4.78
C GLN A 51 5.90 4.08 4.75
N SER A 52 5.03 3.46 5.54
CA SER A 52 3.59 3.75 5.54
C SER A 52 3.26 4.89 6.49
N VAL A 53 2.35 5.76 6.08
CA VAL A 53 1.79 6.85 6.89
C VAL A 53 0.54 6.35 7.60
N LEU A 54 0.40 6.69 8.89
CA LEU A 54 -0.82 6.41 9.65
C LEU A 54 -1.89 7.47 9.34
N ALA A 55 -3.13 7.03 9.24
CA ALA A 55 -4.30 7.90 9.33
C ALA A 55 -4.52 8.37 10.78
N ASP A 56 -5.40 9.35 10.96
CA ASP A 56 -5.69 9.96 12.27
C ASP A 56 -6.26 8.98 13.30
N ASP A 57 -6.89 7.91 12.82
CA ASP A 57 -7.45 6.84 13.65
C ASP A 57 -6.41 5.75 14.02
N GLY A 58 -5.15 5.91 13.56
CA GLY A 58 -4.06 4.97 13.81
C GLY A 58 -4.06 3.72 12.95
N ALA A 59 -4.84 3.66 11.86
CA ALA A 59 -4.72 2.61 10.85
C ALA A 59 -3.76 2.97 9.71
N TYR A 60 -3.25 1.96 9.03
CA TYR A 60 -2.72 2.11 7.69
C TYR A 60 -3.86 1.94 6.68
N TYR A 61 -4.09 2.96 5.90
CA TYR A 61 -4.86 2.87 4.66
C TYR A 61 -3.88 2.78 3.51
N HIS A 62 -3.98 1.77 2.65
CA HIS A 62 -3.23 1.67 1.41
C HIS A 62 -4.21 1.71 0.24
N VAL A 63 -3.92 2.56 -0.74
CA VAL A 63 -4.79 2.77 -1.91
C VAL A 63 -4.17 2.10 -3.11
N VAL A 64 -4.76 1.01 -3.59
CA VAL A 64 -4.31 0.33 -4.81
C VAL A 64 -5.04 0.94 -6.01
N ALA A 65 -4.29 1.61 -6.88
CA ALA A 65 -4.84 2.33 -8.02
C ALA A 65 -3.84 2.40 -9.18
N ALA A 66 -4.35 2.50 -10.41
CA ALA A 66 -3.51 2.68 -11.60
C ALA A 66 -2.94 4.10 -11.70
N ALA A 67 -3.77 5.12 -11.46
CA ALA A 67 -3.37 6.53 -11.41
C ALA A 67 -3.05 6.96 -9.97
N ASP A 68 -2.22 7.99 -9.83
CA ASP A 68 -1.85 8.57 -8.53
C ASP A 68 -3.06 9.32 -7.93
N PRO A 69 -3.63 8.87 -6.79
CA PRO A 69 -4.73 9.56 -6.12
C PRO A 69 -4.25 10.72 -5.22
N GLY A 70 -2.95 11.01 -5.22
CA GLY A 70 -2.31 11.98 -4.32
C GLY A 70 -1.99 11.42 -2.93
N TYR A 71 -2.61 10.34 -2.49
CA TYR A 71 -2.43 9.82 -1.13
C TYR A 71 -1.02 9.20 -0.88
N PRO A 72 -0.39 9.39 0.29
CA PRO A 72 0.98 8.93 0.54
C PRO A 72 1.17 7.43 0.36
N ASN A 73 0.24 6.62 0.85
CA ASN A 73 0.30 5.15 0.81
C ASN A 73 -0.31 4.58 -0.49
N TRP A 74 -0.18 5.30 -1.60
CA TRP A 74 -0.63 4.83 -2.91
C TRP A 74 0.26 3.70 -3.43
N LEU A 75 -0.37 2.56 -3.72
CA LEU A 75 0.20 1.40 -4.38
C LEU A 75 -0.12 1.43 -5.89
N SER A 76 0.89 1.76 -6.71
CA SER A 76 0.73 1.85 -8.16
C SER A 76 0.66 0.47 -8.81
N THR A 77 -0.43 0.19 -9.53
CA THR A 77 -0.56 -1.05 -10.30
C THR A 77 0.19 -1.05 -11.64
N GLY A 78 0.84 0.07 -12.01
CA GLY A 78 1.50 0.21 -13.31
C GLY A 78 0.53 0.08 -14.49
N GLY A 79 -0.75 0.39 -14.30
CA GLY A 79 -1.80 0.26 -15.30
C GLY A 79 -2.55 -1.08 -15.28
N LEU A 80 -2.14 -2.04 -14.44
CA LEU A 80 -2.88 -3.29 -14.29
C LEU A 80 -4.24 -3.04 -13.61
N ARG A 81 -5.29 -3.64 -14.19
CA ARG A 81 -6.63 -3.67 -13.59
C ARG A 81 -6.85 -4.85 -12.66
N ARG A 82 -6.01 -5.88 -12.75
CA ARG A 82 -6.09 -7.10 -11.93
C ARG A 82 -4.71 -7.54 -11.48
N GLY A 83 -4.65 -8.14 -10.30
CA GLY A 83 -3.41 -8.64 -9.73
C GLY A 83 -3.66 -9.34 -8.40
N THR A 84 -2.60 -9.55 -7.64
CA THR A 84 -2.69 -10.10 -6.29
C THR A 84 -2.10 -9.14 -5.27
N LEU A 85 -2.46 -9.34 -4.01
CA LEU A 85 -1.95 -8.60 -2.87
C LEU A 85 -1.45 -9.58 -1.81
N LEU A 86 -0.39 -9.18 -1.11
CA LEU A 86 0.19 -9.92 0.00
C LEU A 86 0.44 -8.95 1.17
N LEU A 87 -0.28 -9.15 2.27
CA LEU A 87 -0.03 -8.50 3.55
C LEU A 87 0.73 -9.47 4.46
N ARG A 88 1.96 -9.10 4.76
CA ARG A 88 2.91 -9.94 5.49
C ARG A 88 3.16 -9.36 6.86
N TYR A 89 3.21 -10.25 7.85
CA TYR A 89 3.65 -9.97 9.20
C TYR A 89 4.76 -10.95 9.56
N ASP A 90 5.80 -10.50 10.24
CA ASP A 90 6.85 -11.36 10.79
C ASP A 90 7.12 -11.01 12.26
N GLY A 91 7.15 -12.03 13.12
CA GLY A 91 7.25 -11.87 14.57
C GLY A 91 5.95 -11.45 15.26
N VAL A 92 4.78 -11.86 14.76
CA VAL A 92 3.53 -11.76 15.52
C VAL A 92 3.57 -12.80 16.64
N GLU A 93 3.32 -12.37 17.88
CA GLU A 93 3.16 -13.26 19.03
C GLU A 93 1.67 -13.53 19.27
N GLY A 94 1.28 -14.80 19.27
CA GLY A 94 -0.12 -15.21 19.41
C GLY A 94 -1.00 -14.86 18.21
N ASP A 95 -2.31 -14.97 18.39
CA ASP A 95 -3.30 -14.63 17.37
C ASP A 95 -3.61 -13.13 17.38
N LEU A 96 -3.84 -12.57 16.19
CA LEU A 96 -4.40 -11.22 16.07
C LEU A 96 -5.91 -11.29 16.32
N PRO A 97 -6.46 -10.46 17.22
CA PRO A 97 -7.91 -10.40 17.42
C PRO A 97 -8.61 -9.96 16.14
N GLU A 98 -9.87 -10.36 15.95
CA GLU A 98 -10.66 -10.02 14.76
C GLU A 98 -10.71 -8.51 14.49
N SER A 99 -10.73 -7.69 15.54
CA SER A 99 -10.70 -6.24 15.44
C SER A 99 -9.41 -5.66 14.82
N GLN A 100 -8.36 -6.48 14.67
CA GLN A 100 -7.10 -6.13 14.01
C GLN A 100 -6.94 -6.82 12.66
N TRP A 101 -7.92 -7.61 12.22
CA TRP A 101 -7.87 -8.19 10.89
C TRP A 101 -7.94 -7.10 9.84
N PRO A 102 -7.16 -7.22 8.76
CA PRO A 102 -7.24 -6.27 7.67
C PRO A 102 -8.58 -6.41 6.96
N ASN A 103 -9.10 -5.30 6.44
CA ASN A 103 -10.24 -5.30 5.54
C ASN A 103 -9.85 -4.65 4.21
N ALA A 104 -10.58 -4.99 3.15
CA ALA A 104 -10.39 -4.40 1.84
C ALA A 104 -11.75 -4.13 1.21
N ARG A 105 -11.91 -2.95 0.62
CA ARG A 105 -13.15 -2.52 -0.04
C ARG A 105 -12.85 -1.73 -1.30
N LEU A 106 -13.70 -1.89 -2.30
CA LEU A 106 -13.71 -1.02 -3.47
C LEU A 106 -14.45 0.26 -3.12
N VAL A 107 -13.85 1.39 -3.46
CA VAL A 107 -14.43 2.74 -3.29
C VAL A 107 -14.20 3.54 -4.56
N ALA A 108 -15.03 4.56 -4.80
CA ALA A 108 -14.73 5.50 -5.88
C ALA A 108 -13.45 6.28 -5.53
N SER A 109 -12.66 6.63 -6.54
CA SER A 109 -11.42 7.37 -6.31
C SER A 109 -11.68 8.76 -5.72
N GLU A 110 -12.81 9.38 -6.07
CA GLU A 110 -13.23 10.66 -5.50
C GLU A 110 -13.61 10.61 -4.01
N ASP A 111 -14.01 9.44 -3.49
CA ASP A 111 -14.49 9.26 -2.12
C ASP A 111 -13.34 9.07 -1.10
N LEU A 112 -12.09 8.97 -1.56
CA LEU A 112 -10.93 8.75 -0.68
C LEU A 112 -10.79 9.75 0.48
N PRO A 113 -11.09 11.06 0.31
CA PRO A 113 -11.07 12.01 1.43
C PRO A 113 -12.08 11.69 2.54
N ASP A 114 -13.21 11.09 2.20
CA ASP A 114 -14.26 10.73 3.16
C ASP A 114 -13.99 9.36 3.80
N GLU A 115 -13.34 8.45 3.04
CA GLU A 115 -13.03 7.09 3.47
C GLU A 115 -11.79 6.96 4.38
N ILE A 116 -10.91 7.98 4.37
CA ILE A 116 -9.62 7.95 5.08
C ILE A 116 -9.57 9.10 6.11
N PRO A 117 -9.60 8.79 7.42
CA PRO A 117 -9.40 9.79 8.47
C PRO A 117 -8.07 10.53 8.31
N GLY A 118 -8.09 11.86 8.23
CA GLY A 118 -6.88 12.67 8.05
C GLY A 118 -6.30 12.61 6.63
N PHE A 119 -7.13 12.31 5.62
CA PHE A 119 -6.70 12.30 4.22
C PHE A 119 -5.98 13.60 3.86
N HIS A 120 -4.82 13.44 3.22
CA HIS A 120 -4.07 14.54 2.64
C HIS A 120 -3.40 14.08 1.36
N ALA A 121 -3.42 14.95 0.36
CA ALA A 121 -2.73 14.72 -0.90
C ALA A 121 -1.29 15.23 -0.82
N LEU A 122 -0.37 14.47 -1.38
CA LEU A 122 1.00 14.89 -1.65
C LEU A 122 1.02 15.84 -2.85
N THR A 123 1.86 16.86 -2.79
CA THR A 123 2.23 17.64 -3.96
C THR A 123 3.08 16.80 -4.92
N ALA A 124 3.19 17.23 -6.18
CA ALA A 124 4.07 16.59 -7.15
C ALA A 124 5.54 16.53 -6.67
N GLU A 125 6.00 17.56 -5.97
CA GLU A 125 7.34 17.59 -5.38
C GLU A 125 7.50 16.54 -4.26
N GLN A 126 6.51 16.44 -3.37
CA GLN A 126 6.50 15.45 -2.28
C GLN A 126 6.44 14.02 -2.83
N ARG A 127 5.60 13.75 -3.84
CA ARG A 127 5.58 12.46 -4.55
C ARG A 127 6.94 12.16 -5.18
N GLY A 128 7.54 13.14 -5.86
CA GLY A 128 8.87 13.01 -6.44
C GLY A 128 9.94 12.69 -5.40
N ALA A 129 9.90 13.33 -4.23
CA ALA A 129 10.78 13.04 -3.11
C ALA A 129 10.60 11.60 -2.59
N GLN A 130 9.35 11.15 -2.43
CA GLN A 130 9.03 9.79 -2.01
C GLN A 130 9.62 8.75 -2.98
N LEU A 131 9.46 8.93 -4.29
CA LEU A 131 10.03 8.02 -5.30
C LEU A 131 11.56 8.03 -5.30
N ARG A 132 12.19 9.19 -5.07
CA ARG A 132 13.66 9.29 -4.94
C ARG A 132 14.18 8.49 -3.74
N GLU A 133 13.53 8.58 -2.58
CA GLU A 133 13.92 7.79 -1.41
C GLU A 133 13.77 6.28 -1.65
N ARG A 134 12.70 5.86 -2.35
CA ARG A 134 12.54 4.46 -2.77
C ARG A 134 13.69 3.99 -3.66
N ARG A 135 14.06 4.80 -4.65
CA ARG A 135 15.19 4.49 -5.54
C ARG A 135 16.51 4.36 -4.77
N LYS A 136 16.77 5.23 -3.79
CA LYS A 136 17.96 5.16 -2.94
C LYS A 136 18.04 3.85 -2.16
N HIS A 137 16.91 3.33 -1.66
CA HIS A 137 16.89 2.02 -0.97
C HIS A 137 17.33 0.87 -1.88
N ILE A 138 16.86 0.85 -3.13
CA ILE A 138 17.29 -0.15 -4.12
C ILE A 138 18.75 0.03 -4.50
N GLN A 139 19.21 1.26 -4.71
CA GLN A 139 20.61 1.54 -4.99
C GLN A 139 21.52 1.06 -3.87
N ARG A 140 21.20 1.30 -2.59
CA ARG A 140 21.97 0.79 -1.44
C ARG A 140 22.03 -0.74 -1.39
N ARG A 141 20.97 -1.42 -1.84
CA ARG A 141 20.90 -2.89 -1.85
C ARG A 141 21.77 -3.50 -2.94
N PHE A 142 21.90 -2.83 -4.08
CA PHE A 142 22.59 -3.35 -5.26
C PHE A 142 23.90 -2.62 -5.60
N SER A 143 24.26 -1.58 -4.86
CA SER A 143 25.59 -0.98 -4.90
C SER A 143 26.59 -2.01 -4.39
N ARG A 144 27.35 -2.58 -5.33
CA ARG A 144 28.59 -3.30 -5.04
C ARG A 144 29.74 -2.33 -5.10
#